data_AF-A0A946C321-F1
#
_entry.id   AF-A0A946C321-F1
#
_cell.length_a   1.000
_cell.length_b   1.000
_cell.length_c   1.000
_cell.angle_alpha   90.00
_cell.angle_beta   90.00
_cell.angle_gamma   90.00
#
_symmetry.space_group_name_H-M   'P 1'
#
loop_
_entity.id
_entity.type
_entity.pdbx_description
1 polymer ?
#
loop_
_entity_poly.entity_id
_entity_poly.type
_entity_poly.pdbx_seq_one_letter_code
_entity_poly.pdbx_strand_id
1 'polypeptide(L)'
;MIEEENFGFRDKRGHFVPKEATDKNPVWVLPLNFKKILSWFIFSYIFSWNLVYLIFAFIAYYFFTPPLSEMKSFAPGWMSEILLRNYVIGTIFFSLIHIPLYISKSQGIKFKFNPNWPEKIQKLFTFNRQIFDNLFWSLFWGVPIWTGFEILSLWFYASGTIPFFRFNDSPIYFFLILLLIPVFRDAHFYLVHRFLHFKFMYKIAHSVHHRNINPGPWSSLSMHPIEHLLYFSGVIIHWIILSHPLHAIYHLFHAGLGSANGHIGFKQMLLNDKYAIDLSNYNHYLHHKYFEVNYGNLMIPFDQWFGTYHDGSEELHNQMQLRLKNIKGE
;
A
#
# COMPACT_ATOMS: atom_id res chain seq x y z
N MET A 1 17.83 24.79 -2.05
CA MET A 1 16.51 24.38 -2.57
C MET A 1 16.65 22.95 -3.03
N ILE A 2 15.68 22.07 -2.74
CA ILE A 2 15.71 20.68 -3.22
C ILE A 2 15.47 20.70 -4.73
N GLU A 3 16.43 20.28 -5.55
CA GLU A 3 16.30 20.24 -7.01
C GLU A 3 15.78 18.89 -7.51
N GLU A 4 14.87 18.89 -8.48
CA GLU A 4 14.18 17.68 -8.98
C GLU A 4 15.14 16.74 -9.72
N GLU A 5 16.10 17.33 -10.43
CA GLU A 5 17.12 16.69 -11.27
C GLU A 5 18.09 15.81 -10.44
N ASN A 6 18.19 16.07 -9.14
CA ASN A 6 18.99 15.24 -8.24
C ASN A 6 18.36 13.87 -8.01
N PHE A 7 17.03 13.74 -8.14
CA PHE A 7 16.28 12.51 -7.85
C PHE A 7 15.74 11.81 -9.10
N GLY A 8 15.83 12.44 -10.27
CA GLY A 8 15.23 11.91 -11.48
C GLY A 8 15.42 12.83 -12.67
N PHE A 9 14.67 12.57 -13.72
CA PHE A 9 14.60 13.43 -14.90
C PHE A 9 13.17 13.42 -15.44
N ARG A 10 12.84 14.37 -16.33
CA ARG A 10 11.59 14.32 -17.08
C ARG A 10 11.79 13.73 -18.47
N ASP A 11 10.91 12.82 -18.86
CA ASP A 11 10.90 12.27 -20.21
C ASP A 11 10.42 13.32 -21.25
N LYS A 12 10.47 12.97 -22.54
CA LYS A 12 10.02 13.86 -23.64
C LYS A 12 8.55 14.29 -23.54
N ARG A 13 7.74 13.60 -22.73
CA ARG A 13 6.32 13.88 -22.49
C ARG A 13 6.10 14.60 -21.15
N GLY A 14 7.17 14.95 -20.44
CA GLY A 14 7.14 15.65 -19.15
C GLY A 14 6.86 14.75 -17.94
N HIS A 15 6.84 13.43 -18.09
CA HIS A 15 6.71 12.53 -16.94
C HIS A 15 7.99 12.50 -16.13
N PHE A 16 7.88 12.60 -14.80
CA PHE A 16 9.03 12.44 -13.92
C PHE A 16 9.37 10.96 -13.74
N VAL A 17 10.62 10.61 -14.02
CA VAL A 17 11.20 9.27 -13.88
C VAL A 17 12.25 9.32 -12.77
N PRO A 18 12.03 8.67 -11.62
CA PRO A 18 13.00 8.60 -10.53
C PRO A 18 14.26 7.83 -10.90
N LYS A 19 15.41 8.21 -10.36
CA LYS A 19 16.68 7.48 -10.53
C LYS A 19 16.62 6.09 -9.89
N GLU A 20 15.91 5.97 -8.77
CA GLU A 20 15.77 4.72 -8.02
C GLU A 20 14.80 3.73 -8.69
N ALA A 21 14.19 4.08 -9.82
CA ALA A 21 13.30 3.19 -10.55
C ALA A 21 14.00 1.89 -11.01
N THR A 22 15.32 1.91 -11.15
CA THR A 22 16.14 0.75 -11.52
C THR A 22 16.76 0.03 -10.30
N ASP A 23 16.58 0.59 -9.09
CA ASP A 23 17.20 0.05 -7.88
C ASP A 23 16.60 -1.31 -7.54
N LYS A 24 17.49 -2.28 -7.30
CA LYS A 24 17.13 -3.61 -6.85
C LYS A 24 17.39 -3.72 -5.37
N ASN A 25 16.48 -4.39 -4.65
CA ASN A 25 16.69 -4.70 -3.25
C ASN A 25 17.98 -5.54 -3.09
N PRO A 26 18.97 -5.06 -2.31
CA PRO A 26 20.29 -5.68 -2.21
C PRO A 26 20.27 -7.09 -1.60
N VAL A 27 19.18 -7.49 -0.93
CA VAL A 27 18.97 -8.86 -0.43
C VAL A 27 18.99 -9.89 -1.57
N TRP A 28 18.64 -9.47 -2.79
CA TRP A 28 18.46 -10.35 -3.94
C TRP A 28 19.52 -10.15 -5.04
N VAL A 29 20.56 -9.35 -4.78
CA VAL A 29 21.62 -9.05 -5.75
C VAL A 29 22.86 -9.88 -5.43
N LEU A 30 23.31 -10.68 -6.40
CA LEU A 30 24.53 -11.48 -6.29
C LEU A 30 25.72 -10.79 -6.99
N PRO A 31 26.95 -10.89 -6.43
CA PRO A 31 27.26 -11.46 -5.12
C PRO A 31 26.72 -10.61 -3.96
N LEU A 32 26.38 -11.25 -2.85
CA LEU A 32 25.80 -10.56 -1.68
C LEU A 32 26.77 -9.50 -1.13
N ASN A 33 26.25 -8.30 -0.89
CA ASN A 33 26.99 -7.22 -0.23
C ASN A 33 26.38 -6.92 1.13
N PHE A 34 26.95 -7.49 2.19
CA PHE A 34 26.42 -7.37 3.56
C PHE A 34 26.29 -5.93 4.04
N LYS A 35 27.19 -5.02 3.64
CA LYS A 35 27.09 -3.59 4.01
C LYS A 35 25.85 -2.95 3.40
N LYS A 36 25.57 -3.23 2.12
CA LYS A 36 24.36 -2.74 1.44
C LYS A 36 23.09 -3.37 2.03
N ILE A 37 23.12 -4.67 2.32
CA ILE A 37 21.99 -5.38 2.94
C ILE A 37 21.68 -4.81 4.32
N LEU A 38 22.69 -4.62 5.16
CA LEU A 38 22.52 -4.04 6.50
C LEU A 38 21.99 -2.59 6.42
N SER A 39 22.53 -1.78 5.52
CA SER A 39 22.04 -0.41 5.29
C SER A 39 20.59 -0.39 4.85
N TRP A 40 20.21 -1.25 3.90
CA TRP A 40 18.82 -1.39 3.46
C TRP A 40 17.90 -1.85 4.60
N PHE A 41 18.33 -2.85 5.37
CA PHE A 41 17.53 -3.35 6.49
C PHE A 41 17.30 -2.27 7.56
N ILE A 42 18.30 -1.45 7.87
CA ILE A 42 18.14 -0.37 8.85
C ILE A 42 17.29 0.77 8.28
N PHE A 43 17.65 1.32 7.11
CA PHE A 43 17.10 2.59 6.64
C PHE A 43 15.92 2.46 5.69
N SER A 44 15.80 1.34 4.97
CA SER A 44 14.70 1.11 4.02
C SER A 44 13.65 0.14 4.57
N TYR A 45 14.03 -0.70 5.54
CA TYR A 45 13.11 -1.68 6.14
C TYR A 45 12.61 -1.29 7.53
N ILE A 46 13.49 -1.00 8.49
CA ILE A 46 13.10 -0.62 9.86
C ILE A 46 12.69 0.85 9.91
N PHE A 47 13.61 1.78 9.68
CA PHE A 47 13.37 3.23 9.77
C PHE A 47 12.76 3.79 8.48
N SER A 48 11.65 3.18 8.05
CA SER A 48 10.90 3.54 6.85
C SER A 48 9.41 3.69 7.17
N TRP A 49 8.58 3.73 6.14
CA TRP A 49 7.12 3.71 6.28
C TRP A 49 6.59 2.55 7.14
N ASN A 50 7.32 1.43 7.22
CA ASN A 50 6.97 0.33 8.13
C ASN A 50 6.88 0.80 9.59
N LEU A 51 7.85 1.61 10.05
CA LEU A 51 7.83 2.18 11.40
C LEU A 51 6.66 3.15 11.58
N VAL A 52 6.34 3.95 10.57
CA VAL A 52 5.18 4.85 10.61
C VAL A 52 3.90 4.05 10.84
N TYR A 53 3.65 3.00 10.05
CA TYR A 53 2.46 2.16 10.22
C TYR A 53 2.45 1.41 11.55
N LEU A 54 3.63 0.99 12.05
CA LEU A 54 3.75 0.38 13.37
C LEU A 54 3.39 1.35 14.48
N ILE A 55 3.83 2.62 14.39
CA ILE A 55 3.46 3.68 15.35
C ILE A 55 1.95 3.90 15.34
N PHE A 56 1.33 4.01 14.16
CA PHE A 56 -0.13 4.14 14.07
C PHE A 56 -0.86 2.93 14.69
N ALA A 57 -0.41 1.71 14.39
CA ALA A 57 -0.98 0.50 14.95
C ALA A 57 -0.81 0.40 16.48
N PHE A 58 0.37 0.79 16.98
CA PHE A 58 0.66 0.81 18.41
C PHE A 58 -0.23 1.82 19.14
N ILE A 59 -0.32 3.04 18.63
CA ILE A 59 -1.17 4.09 19.20
C ILE A 59 -2.63 3.63 19.16
N ALA A 60 -3.09 3.12 18.03
CA ALA A 60 -4.45 2.60 17.88
C ALA A 60 -4.74 1.49 18.90
N TYR A 61 -3.86 0.49 19.01
CA TYR A 61 -4.07 -0.65 19.89
C TYR A 61 -4.06 -0.31 21.38
N TYR A 62 -3.11 0.50 21.84
CA TYR A 62 -2.94 0.76 23.27
C TYR A 62 -3.83 1.89 23.81
N PHE A 63 -4.27 2.81 22.96
CA PHE A 63 -5.01 4.00 23.41
C PHE A 63 -6.43 4.09 22.86
N PHE A 64 -6.73 3.40 21.75
CA PHE A 64 -8.00 3.54 21.03
C PHE A 64 -8.65 2.21 20.65
N THR A 65 -8.15 1.08 21.17
CA THR A 65 -8.80 -0.22 21.07
C THR A 65 -9.36 -0.57 22.44
N PRO A 66 -10.65 -0.93 22.55
CA PRO A 66 -11.23 -1.39 23.79
C PRO A 66 -10.48 -2.60 24.38
N PRO A 67 -10.50 -2.80 25.70
CA PRO A 67 -9.90 -3.98 26.33
C PRO A 67 -10.47 -5.29 25.77
N LEU A 68 -9.62 -6.31 25.61
CA LEU A 68 -10.04 -7.64 25.13
C LEU A 68 -11.18 -8.25 25.96
N SER A 69 -11.29 -7.91 27.25
CA SER A 69 -12.38 -8.38 28.12
C SER A 69 -13.77 -7.96 27.63
N GLU A 70 -13.87 -6.82 26.93
CA GLU A 70 -15.14 -6.27 26.41
C GLU A 70 -15.51 -6.86 25.04
N MET A 71 -14.54 -7.44 24.33
CA MET A 71 -14.69 -7.91 22.96
C MET A 71 -14.99 -9.42 22.86
N LYS A 72 -15.39 -10.07 23.97
CA LYS A 72 -15.74 -11.50 24.00
C LYS A 72 -17.01 -11.83 23.21
N SER A 73 -17.92 -10.86 23.11
CA SER A 73 -19.16 -10.94 22.34
C SER A 73 -19.30 -9.70 21.45
N PHE A 74 -19.89 -9.88 20.27
CA PHE A 74 -20.20 -8.75 19.39
C PHE A 74 -21.16 -7.79 20.07
N ALA A 75 -20.79 -6.52 20.13
CA ALA A 75 -21.62 -5.45 20.64
C ALA A 75 -21.40 -4.18 19.82
N PRO A 76 -22.47 -3.44 19.46
CA PRO A 76 -22.34 -2.24 18.64
C PRO A 76 -21.39 -1.18 19.21
N GLY A 77 -21.27 -1.06 20.54
CA GLY A 77 -20.40 -0.08 21.21
C GLY A 77 -18.95 -0.18 20.76
N TRP A 78 -18.23 -1.22 21.23
CA TRP A 78 -16.82 -1.40 20.92
C TRP A 78 -16.55 -1.55 19.40
N MET A 79 -17.48 -2.14 18.66
CA MET A 79 -17.36 -2.27 17.20
C MET A 79 -17.40 -0.90 16.51
N SER A 80 -18.29 -0.01 16.96
CA SER A 80 -18.41 1.35 16.42
C SER A 80 -17.21 2.23 16.80
N GLU A 81 -16.60 2.00 17.97
CA GLU A 81 -15.37 2.70 18.37
C GLU A 81 -14.20 2.37 17.43
N ILE A 82 -13.99 1.09 17.12
CA ILE A 82 -12.95 0.66 16.15
C ILE A 82 -13.25 1.24 14.76
N LEU A 83 -14.51 1.22 14.33
CA LEU A 83 -14.92 1.78 13.04
C LEU A 83 -14.64 3.28 12.97
N LEU A 84 -15.07 4.04 13.97
CA LEU A 84 -14.85 5.49 14.05
C LEU A 84 -13.35 5.81 14.10
N ARG A 85 -12.58 5.06 14.88
CA ARG A 85 -11.12 5.21 14.96
C ARG A 85 -10.47 5.01 13.59
N ASN A 86 -10.83 3.96 12.85
CA ASN A 86 -10.26 3.72 11.51
C ASN A 86 -10.69 4.78 10.49
N TYR A 87 -11.93 5.28 10.57
CA TYR A 87 -12.36 6.42 9.78
C TYR A 87 -11.53 7.67 10.05
N VAL A 88 -11.32 8.02 11.33
CA VAL A 88 -10.55 9.20 11.73
C VAL A 88 -9.10 9.07 11.27
N ILE A 89 -8.45 7.95 11.59
CA ILE A 89 -7.03 7.73 11.24
C ILE A 89 -6.86 7.73 9.72
N GLY A 90 -7.65 6.95 8.99
CA GLY A 90 -7.57 6.87 7.53
C GLY A 90 -7.81 8.24 6.88
N THR A 91 -8.86 8.95 7.32
CA THR A 91 -9.19 10.27 6.76
C THR A 91 -8.09 11.28 7.00
N ILE A 92 -7.55 11.35 8.21
CA ILE A 92 -6.43 12.25 8.52
C ILE A 92 -5.21 11.87 7.68
N PHE A 93 -4.82 10.59 7.66
CA PHE A 93 -3.64 10.12 6.96
C PHE A 93 -3.67 10.45 5.47
N PHE A 94 -4.74 10.08 4.76
CA PHE A 94 -4.85 10.36 3.33
C PHE A 94 -5.01 11.85 3.05
N SER A 95 -5.73 12.60 3.89
CA SER A 95 -5.92 14.05 3.71
C SER A 95 -4.64 14.86 3.93
N LEU A 96 -3.80 14.48 4.90
CA LEU A 96 -2.52 15.14 5.15
C LEU A 96 -1.59 15.11 3.93
N ILE A 97 -1.73 14.09 3.07
CA ILE A 97 -0.98 13.99 1.82
C ILE A 97 -1.78 14.60 0.65
N HIS A 98 -3.08 14.35 0.58
CA HIS A 98 -3.94 14.80 -0.52
C HIS A 98 -4.10 16.32 -0.58
N ILE A 99 -4.35 16.97 0.54
CA ILE A 99 -4.64 18.41 0.58
C ILE A 99 -3.44 19.21 0.03
N PRO A 100 -2.20 19.04 0.53
CA PRO A 100 -1.07 19.82 0.03
C PRO A 100 -0.77 19.55 -1.45
N LEU A 101 -0.79 18.28 -1.88
CA LEU A 101 -0.36 17.88 -3.22
C LEU A 101 -1.42 18.10 -4.31
N TYR A 102 -2.70 17.86 -4.02
CA TYR A 102 -3.77 17.84 -5.03
C TYR A 102 -4.76 19.01 -4.92
N ILE A 103 -5.00 19.54 -3.71
CA ILE A 103 -5.91 20.68 -3.52
C ILE A 103 -5.11 21.98 -3.59
N SER A 104 -4.15 22.17 -2.68
CA SER A 104 -3.34 23.38 -2.61
C SER A 104 -2.26 23.43 -3.69
N LYS A 105 -1.86 22.26 -4.22
CA LYS A 105 -0.78 22.09 -5.21
C LYS A 105 0.50 22.81 -4.79
N SER A 106 0.88 22.67 -3.52
CA SER A 106 1.94 23.46 -2.87
C SER A 106 3.29 23.39 -3.57
N GLN A 107 3.60 22.28 -4.26
CA GLN A 107 4.83 22.08 -5.05
C GLN A 107 4.59 22.01 -6.55
N GLY A 108 3.41 22.42 -7.03
CA GLY A 108 3.02 22.31 -8.44
C GLY A 108 3.19 20.89 -8.98
N ILE A 109 3.90 20.74 -10.09
CA ILE A 109 4.19 19.44 -10.70
C ILE A 109 5.52 18.85 -10.22
N LYS A 110 6.29 19.54 -9.37
CA LYS A 110 7.60 19.05 -8.91
C LYS A 110 7.44 17.70 -8.22
N PHE A 111 8.25 16.73 -8.61
CA PHE A 111 8.19 15.31 -8.28
C PHE A 111 6.95 14.55 -8.74
N LYS A 112 6.00 15.18 -9.45
CA LYS A 112 4.80 14.52 -9.97
C LYS A 112 5.15 13.63 -11.15
N PHE A 113 4.79 12.34 -11.07
CA PHE A 113 5.07 11.37 -12.13
C PHE A 113 4.37 11.69 -13.43
N ASN A 114 3.07 11.98 -13.36
CA ASN A 114 2.30 12.47 -14.49
C ASN A 114 2.09 13.98 -14.36
N PRO A 115 2.58 14.82 -15.29
CA PRO A 115 2.41 16.27 -15.19
C PRO A 115 0.94 16.70 -15.29
N ASN A 116 0.09 15.86 -15.87
CA ASN A 116 -1.34 16.13 -15.94
C ASN A 116 -1.99 15.94 -14.57
N TRP A 117 -2.90 16.85 -14.25
CA TRP A 117 -3.79 16.72 -13.11
C TRP A 117 -5.00 15.86 -13.48
N PRO A 118 -5.59 15.12 -12.53
CA PRO A 118 -6.90 14.51 -12.75
C PRO A 118 -7.90 15.51 -13.32
N GLU A 119 -8.55 15.16 -14.42
CA GLU A 119 -9.57 16.01 -15.03
C GLU A 119 -10.75 16.21 -14.08
N LYS A 120 -11.40 17.38 -14.17
CA LYS A 120 -12.53 17.74 -13.31
C LYS A 120 -13.75 16.84 -13.51
N ILE A 121 -13.98 16.33 -14.72
CA ILE A 121 -15.13 15.49 -15.07
C ILE A 121 -14.66 14.36 -16.00
N GLN A 122 -14.89 13.11 -15.60
CA GLN A 122 -14.48 11.90 -16.33
C GLN A 122 -15.59 10.85 -16.21
N LYS A 123 -16.21 10.48 -17.34
CA LYS A 123 -17.35 9.54 -17.39
C LYS A 123 -17.02 8.11 -16.93
N LEU A 124 -15.73 7.78 -16.81
CA LEU A 124 -15.26 6.49 -16.34
C LEU A 124 -15.60 6.24 -14.86
N PHE A 125 -15.70 7.31 -14.05
CA PHE A 125 -15.98 7.22 -12.61
C PHE A 125 -17.48 7.31 -12.32
N THR A 126 -17.95 6.63 -11.28
CA THR A 126 -19.39 6.54 -10.93
C THR A 126 -20.01 7.91 -10.68
N PHE A 127 -19.26 8.81 -10.03
CA PHE A 127 -19.68 10.19 -9.74
C PHE A 127 -19.18 11.20 -10.77
N ASN A 128 -18.70 10.74 -11.93
CA ASN A 128 -18.01 11.52 -12.95
C ASN A 128 -16.78 12.30 -12.44
N ARG A 129 -16.31 12.06 -11.22
CA ARG A 129 -15.15 12.72 -10.62
C ARG A 129 -14.33 11.71 -9.84
N GLN A 130 -13.05 11.60 -10.19
CA GLN A 130 -12.12 10.66 -9.56
C GLN A 130 -12.11 10.75 -8.03
N ILE A 131 -12.03 11.98 -7.47
CA ILE A 131 -11.96 12.14 -6.01
C ILE A 131 -13.22 11.64 -5.28
N PHE A 132 -14.41 11.84 -5.84
CA PHE A 132 -15.65 11.38 -5.19
C PHE A 132 -15.81 9.87 -5.29
N ASP A 133 -15.42 9.27 -6.42
CA ASP A 133 -15.36 7.80 -6.55
C ASP A 133 -14.39 7.22 -5.53
N ASN A 134 -13.20 7.82 -5.43
CA ASN A 134 -12.15 7.36 -4.54
C ASN A 134 -12.54 7.46 -3.07
N LEU A 135 -13.16 8.57 -2.66
CA LEU A 135 -13.69 8.74 -1.30
C LEU A 135 -14.81 7.73 -1.02
N PHE A 136 -15.72 7.50 -1.97
CA PHE A 136 -16.80 6.55 -1.81
C PHE A 136 -16.28 5.13 -1.62
N TRP A 137 -15.44 4.61 -2.53
CA TRP A 137 -14.92 3.25 -2.40
C TRP A 137 -14.04 3.08 -1.17
N SER A 138 -13.21 4.08 -0.83
CA SER A 138 -12.34 4.01 0.35
C SER A 138 -13.13 4.06 1.66
N LEU A 139 -14.04 5.02 1.81
CA LEU A 139 -14.73 5.26 3.08
C LEU A 139 -15.95 4.36 3.23
N PHE A 140 -16.75 4.18 2.19
CA PHE A 140 -17.97 3.37 2.30
C PHE A 140 -17.69 1.86 2.28
N TRP A 141 -16.63 1.40 1.59
CA TRP A 141 -16.29 -0.02 1.49
C TRP A 141 -14.95 -0.38 2.14
N GLY A 142 -13.87 0.33 1.81
CA GLY A 142 -12.53 0.02 2.27
C GLY A 142 -12.38 0.03 3.79
N VAL A 143 -12.74 1.14 4.44
CA VAL A 143 -12.63 1.28 5.90
C VAL A 143 -13.54 0.29 6.65
N PRO A 144 -14.82 0.11 6.29
CA PRO A 144 -15.66 -0.90 6.91
C PRO A 144 -15.14 -2.34 6.77
N ILE A 145 -14.62 -2.73 5.61
CA ILE A 145 -14.07 -4.08 5.40
C ILE A 145 -12.78 -4.26 6.20
N TRP A 146 -11.88 -3.27 6.19
CA TRP A 146 -10.70 -3.23 7.05
C TRP A 146 -11.09 -3.42 8.52
N THR A 147 -12.03 -2.62 9.01
CA THR A 147 -12.55 -2.72 10.38
C THR A 147 -13.19 -4.07 10.67
N GLY A 148 -13.93 -4.65 9.72
CA GLY A 148 -14.53 -5.98 9.87
C GLY A 148 -13.49 -7.06 10.15
N PHE A 149 -12.38 -7.08 9.42
CA PHE A 149 -11.26 -7.99 9.69
C PHE A 149 -10.63 -7.76 11.05
N GLU A 150 -10.53 -6.50 11.49
CA GLU A 150 -9.99 -6.16 12.80
C GLU A 150 -10.91 -6.64 13.95
N ILE A 151 -12.20 -6.35 13.84
CA ILE A 151 -13.25 -6.78 14.77
C ILE A 151 -13.23 -8.30 14.91
N LEU A 152 -13.20 -9.04 13.79
CA LEU A 152 -13.15 -10.50 13.80
C LEU A 152 -11.88 -11.02 14.47
N SER A 153 -10.72 -10.43 14.16
CA SER A 153 -9.45 -10.83 14.77
C SER A 153 -9.45 -10.61 16.27
N LEU A 154 -9.88 -9.43 16.72
CA LEU A 154 -9.96 -9.08 18.14
C LEU A 154 -10.96 -9.96 18.90
N TRP A 155 -12.11 -10.25 18.30
CA TRP A 155 -13.08 -11.17 18.87
C TRP A 155 -12.53 -12.59 18.99
N PHE A 156 -11.79 -13.10 17.99
CA PHE A 156 -11.18 -14.42 18.08
C PHE A 156 -10.18 -14.52 19.24
N TYR A 157 -9.35 -13.49 19.44
CA TYR A 157 -8.44 -13.44 20.59
C TYR A 157 -9.19 -13.32 21.92
N ALA A 158 -10.19 -12.44 21.99
CA ALA A 158 -10.95 -12.16 23.22
C ALA A 158 -11.80 -13.34 23.68
N SER A 159 -12.47 -14.01 22.74
CA SER A 159 -13.31 -15.20 23.00
C SER A 159 -12.50 -16.44 23.37
N GLY A 160 -11.19 -16.44 23.10
CA GLY A 160 -10.32 -17.62 23.26
C GLY A 160 -10.46 -18.63 22.12
N THR A 161 -11.08 -18.24 20.99
CA THR A 161 -11.19 -19.09 19.79
C THR A 161 -9.82 -19.39 19.19
N ILE A 162 -8.92 -18.40 19.21
CA ILE A 162 -7.51 -18.57 18.83
C ILE A 162 -6.59 -18.21 20.01
N PRO A 163 -5.49 -18.94 20.21
CA PRO A 163 -4.54 -18.60 21.26
C PRO A 163 -3.69 -17.39 20.87
N PHE A 164 -3.24 -16.64 21.87
CA PHE A 164 -2.19 -15.64 21.72
C PHE A 164 -1.23 -15.70 22.91
N PHE A 165 -0.04 -15.13 22.73
CA PHE A 165 0.98 -15.05 23.77
C PHE A 165 1.12 -13.61 24.26
N ARG A 166 1.59 -13.42 25.51
CA ARG A 166 1.92 -12.09 26.02
C ARG A 166 3.35 -11.74 25.62
N PHE A 167 3.63 -10.44 25.48
CA PHE A 167 4.97 -9.96 25.14
C PHE A 167 6.06 -10.53 26.06
N ASN A 168 5.82 -10.55 27.38
CA ASN A 168 6.78 -11.03 28.37
C ASN A 168 7.06 -12.54 28.28
N ASP A 169 6.16 -13.33 27.66
CA ASP A 169 6.32 -14.77 27.52
C ASP A 169 7.36 -15.11 26.44
N SER A 170 7.45 -14.29 25.38
CA SER A 170 8.37 -14.51 24.26
C SER A 170 8.70 -13.23 23.49
N PRO A 171 9.54 -12.34 24.06
CA PRO A 171 9.83 -11.04 23.44
C PRO A 171 10.58 -11.18 22.11
N ILE A 172 11.49 -12.17 21.98
CA ILE A 172 12.22 -12.43 20.73
C ILE A 172 11.24 -12.83 19.61
N TYR A 173 10.32 -13.74 19.90
CA TYR A 173 9.31 -14.18 18.94
C TYR A 173 8.38 -13.03 18.53
N PHE A 174 7.99 -12.19 19.48
CA PHE A 174 7.22 -10.98 19.21
C PHE A 174 7.90 -10.08 18.17
N PHE A 175 9.17 -9.73 18.39
CA PHE A 175 9.91 -8.90 17.44
C PHE A 175 10.13 -9.60 16.10
N LEU A 176 10.32 -10.92 16.09
CA LEU A 176 10.44 -11.69 14.85
C LEU A 176 9.15 -11.59 14.01
N ILE A 177 7.98 -11.77 14.63
CA ILE A 177 6.69 -11.65 13.91
C ILE A 177 6.48 -10.21 13.42
N LEU A 178 6.76 -9.20 14.24
CA LEU A 178 6.71 -7.79 13.81
C LEU A 178 7.57 -7.53 12.56
N LEU A 179 8.79 -8.07 12.54
CA LEU A 179 9.70 -7.93 11.42
C LEU A 179 9.25 -8.73 10.20
N LEU A 180 8.53 -9.84 10.35
CA LEU A 180 8.08 -10.67 9.23
C LEU A 180 6.77 -10.19 8.58
N ILE A 181 5.95 -9.39 9.28
CA ILE A 181 4.67 -8.91 8.74
C ILE A 181 4.82 -8.17 7.40
N PRO A 182 5.72 -7.19 7.22
CA PRO A 182 5.87 -6.53 5.93
C PRO A 182 6.30 -7.49 4.80
N VAL A 183 7.15 -8.48 5.10
CA VAL A 183 7.55 -9.54 4.14
C VAL A 183 6.37 -10.37 3.71
N PHE A 184 5.58 -10.84 4.69
CA PHE A 184 4.38 -11.63 4.41
C PHE A 184 3.35 -10.82 3.65
N ARG A 185 3.13 -9.55 4.02
CA ARG A 185 2.21 -8.65 3.33
C ARG A 185 2.63 -8.42 1.87
N ASP A 186 3.92 -8.31 1.59
CA ASP A 186 4.40 -8.18 0.21
C ASP A 186 4.12 -9.42 -0.63
N ALA A 187 4.37 -10.61 -0.07
CA ALA A 187 4.07 -11.88 -0.73
C ALA A 187 2.56 -12.09 -0.95
N HIS A 188 1.75 -11.85 0.08
CA HIS A 188 0.30 -11.93 0.00
C HIS A 188 -0.25 -10.94 -1.04
N PHE A 189 0.21 -9.69 -1.01
CA PHE A 189 -0.19 -8.67 -1.98
C PHE A 189 0.13 -9.11 -3.41
N TYR A 190 1.35 -9.59 -3.69
CA TYR A 190 1.71 -10.06 -5.03
C TYR A 190 0.76 -11.15 -5.55
N LEU A 191 0.49 -12.16 -4.72
CA LEU A 191 -0.37 -13.29 -5.11
C LEU A 191 -1.81 -12.85 -5.35
N VAL A 192 -2.38 -12.07 -4.43
CA VAL A 192 -3.75 -11.54 -4.56
C VAL A 192 -3.86 -10.60 -5.74
N HIS A 193 -2.90 -9.70 -5.91
CA HIS A 193 -2.93 -8.70 -6.97
C HIS A 193 -2.80 -9.35 -8.35
N ARG A 194 -1.87 -10.30 -8.52
CA ARG A 194 -1.77 -11.07 -9.77
C ARG A 194 -3.04 -11.88 -10.04
N PHE A 195 -3.69 -12.41 -9.00
CA PHE A 195 -4.98 -13.09 -9.13
C PHE A 195 -6.11 -12.13 -9.57
N LEU A 196 -6.12 -10.92 -9.02
CA LEU A 196 -7.10 -9.88 -9.38
C LEU A 196 -7.00 -9.44 -10.84
N HIS A 197 -5.83 -9.60 -11.48
CA HIS A 197 -5.63 -9.35 -12.91
C HIS A 197 -6.05 -10.48 -13.84
N PHE A 198 -6.44 -11.65 -13.32
CA PHE A 198 -7.11 -12.64 -14.17
C PHE A 198 -8.40 -12.02 -14.75
N LYS A 199 -8.61 -12.19 -16.07
CA LYS A 199 -9.66 -11.53 -16.86
C LYS A 199 -11.03 -11.42 -16.18
N PHE A 200 -11.47 -12.50 -15.53
CA PHE A 200 -12.74 -12.51 -14.79
C PHE A 200 -12.69 -11.58 -13.56
N MET A 201 -11.72 -11.78 -12.68
CA MET A 201 -11.53 -10.98 -11.47
C MET A 201 -11.29 -9.50 -11.79
N TYR A 202 -10.54 -9.22 -12.85
CA TYR A 202 -10.29 -7.86 -13.31
C TYR A 202 -11.60 -7.17 -13.68
N LYS A 203 -12.42 -7.85 -14.48
CA LYS A 203 -13.70 -7.28 -14.93
C LYS A 203 -14.66 -7.01 -13.78
N ILE A 204 -14.77 -7.92 -12.80
CA ILE A 204 -15.79 -7.80 -11.73
C ILE A 204 -15.33 -6.96 -10.53
N ALA A 205 -14.02 -6.83 -10.31
CA ALA A 205 -13.49 -6.17 -9.12
C ALA A 205 -12.40 -5.16 -9.47
N HIS A 206 -11.29 -5.64 -10.03
CA HIS A 206 -10.06 -4.83 -10.09
C HIS A 206 -10.12 -3.64 -11.07
N SER A 207 -11.00 -3.72 -12.07
CA SER A 207 -11.23 -2.63 -13.02
C SER A 207 -11.72 -1.35 -12.35
N VAL A 208 -12.37 -1.42 -11.17
CA VAL A 208 -12.76 -0.24 -10.37
C VAL A 208 -11.53 0.51 -9.89
N HIS A 209 -10.55 -0.21 -9.35
CA HIS A 209 -9.29 0.35 -8.87
C HIS A 209 -8.51 1.00 -10.02
N HIS A 210 -8.40 0.29 -11.14
CA HIS A 210 -7.67 0.72 -12.34
C HIS A 210 -8.32 1.84 -13.15
N ARG A 211 -9.49 2.36 -12.75
CA ARG A 211 -9.98 3.64 -13.28
C ARG A 211 -9.00 4.78 -12.97
N ASN A 212 -8.19 4.62 -11.92
CA ASN A 212 -7.21 5.59 -11.43
C ASN A 212 -5.84 5.52 -12.15
N ILE A 213 -5.81 5.60 -13.49
CA ILE A 213 -4.57 5.55 -14.30
C ILE A 213 -3.54 6.64 -13.87
N ASN A 214 -4.04 7.79 -13.40
CA ASN A 214 -3.25 8.82 -12.71
C ASN A 214 -3.66 8.83 -11.24
N PRO A 215 -3.08 7.96 -10.41
CA PRO A 215 -3.55 7.76 -9.05
C PRO A 215 -3.24 8.98 -8.17
N GLY A 216 -4.04 9.14 -7.12
CA GLY A 216 -3.80 10.08 -6.02
C GLY A 216 -3.99 9.40 -4.66
N PRO A 217 -3.70 10.07 -3.53
CA PRO A 217 -3.71 9.44 -2.20
C PRO A 217 -5.02 8.71 -1.84
N TRP A 218 -6.18 9.23 -2.23
CA TRP A 218 -7.47 8.56 -2.00
C TRP A 218 -7.76 7.38 -2.93
N SER A 219 -7.03 7.22 -4.05
CA SER A 219 -7.17 6.04 -4.90
C SER A 219 -6.61 4.76 -4.27
N SER A 220 -5.82 4.90 -3.21
CA SER A 220 -5.11 3.78 -2.54
C SER A 220 -6.03 2.69 -2.02
N LEU A 221 -7.18 3.07 -1.44
CA LEU A 221 -8.23 2.16 -0.99
C LEU A 221 -9.49 2.31 -1.86
N SER A 222 -9.39 2.89 -3.05
CA SER A 222 -10.52 2.97 -3.96
C SER A 222 -10.63 1.66 -4.75
N MET A 223 -11.22 0.64 -4.14
CA MET A 223 -11.32 -0.70 -4.71
C MET A 223 -12.74 -1.24 -4.59
N HIS A 224 -13.05 -2.25 -5.39
CA HIS A 224 -14.31 -2.99 -5.25
C HIS A 224 -14.31 -3.81 -3.93
N PRO A 225 -15.46 -4.07 -3.29
CA PRO A 225 -15.53 -4.85 -2.04
C PRO A 225 -14.87 -6.22 -2.11
N ILE A 226 -14.99 -6.92 -3.24
CA ILE A 226 -14.30 -8.21 -3.46
C ILE A 226 -12.79 -8.05 -3.37
N GLU A 227 -12.24 -6.99 -3.95
CA GLU A 227 -10.81 -6.70 -3.87
C GLU A 227 -10.41 -6.33 -2.45
N HIS A 228 -11.19 -5.53 -1.72
CA HIS A 228 -10.93 -5.26 -0.30
C HIS A 228 -10.91 -6.52 0.55
N LEU A 229 -11.86 -7.44 0.34
CA LEU A 229 -11.90 -8.71 1.07
C LEU A 229 -10.62 -9.52 0.84
N LEU A 230 -10.16 -9.61 -0.40
CA LEU A 230 -8.91 -10.31 -0.73
C LEU A 230 -7.68 -9.55 -0.22
N TYR A 231 -7.65 -8.22 -0.34
CA TYR A 231 -6.54 -7.38 0.08
C TYR A 231 -6.29 -7.44 1.59
N PHE A 232 -7.34 -7.35 2.40
CA PHE A 232 -7.22 -7.41 3.87
C PHE A 232 -7.15 -8.85 4.42
N SER A 233 -7.42 -9.87 3.61
CA SER A 233 -7.34 -11.28 4.02
C SER A 233 -5.96 -11.73 4.50
N GLY A 234 -4.90 -10.95 4.23
CA GLY A 234 -3.55 -11.24 4.71
C GLY A 234 -3.49 -11.42 6.24
N VAL A 235 -4.36 -10.72 6.99
CA VAL A 235 -4.41 -10.83 8.46
C VAL A 235 -4.74 -12.24 8.95
N ILE A 236 -5.40 -13.07 8.13
CA ILE A 236 -5.82 -14.44 8.49
C ILE A 236 -4.64 -15.30 8.93
N ILE A 237 -3.40 -15.00 8.50
CA ILE A 237 -2.20 -15.69 8.99
C ILE A 237 -2.10 -15.67 10.52
N HIS A 238 -2.56 -14.59 11.16
CA HIS A 238 -2.55 -14.41 12.61
C HIS A 238 -3.62 -15.24 13.34
N TRP A 239 -4.57 -15.82 12.61
CA TRP A 239 -5.54 -16.77 13.16
C TRP A 239 -5.00 -18.21 13.13
N ILE A 240 -3.93 -18.44 12.37
CA ILE A 240 -3.30 -19.75 12.18
C ILE A 240 -2.03 -19.86 13.02
N ILE A 241 -1.20 -18.82 13.03
CA ILE A 241 0.04 -18.79 13.81
C ILE A 241 -0.21 -18.15 15.18
N LEU A 242 0.55 -18.60 16.17
CA LEU A 242 0.55 -18.00 17.49
C LEU A 242 1.02 -16.54 17.38
N SER A 243 0.12 -15.58 17.60
CA SER A 243 0.43 -14.16 17.40
C SER A 243 -0.26 -13.29 18.44
N HIS A 244 0.48 -12.32 18.97
CA HIS A 244 -0.10 -11.26 19.80
C HIS A 244 -1.07 -10.37 18.99
N PRO A 245 -2.20 -9.87 19.55
CA PRO A 245 -3.20 -9.06 18.84
C PRO A 245 -2.64 -7.83 18.11
N LEU A 246 -1.62 -7.18 18.69
CA LEU A 246 -0.90 -6.07 18.04
C LEU A 246 -0.35 -6.45 16.65
N HIS A 247 0.05 -7.71 16.42
CA HIS A 247 0.52 -8.15 15.11
C HIS A 247 -0.59 -8.07 14.06
N ALA A 248 -1.79 -8.55 14.38
CA ALA A 248 -2.94 -8.49 13.49
C ALA A 248 -3.32 -7.04 13.17
N ILE A 249 -3.31 -6.16 14.17
CA ILE A 249 -3.59 -4.73 13.98
C ILE A 249 -2.49 -4.07 13.14
N TYR A 250 -1.21 -4.33 13.44
CA TYR A 250 -0.11 -3.81 12.63
C TYR A 250 -0.22 -4.25 11.18
N HIS A 251 -0.52 -5.53 10.92
CA HIS A 251 -0.75 -6.03 9.57
C HIS A 251 -1.87 -5.25 8.86
N LEU A 252 -3.01 -5.08 9.52
CA LEU A 252 -4.15 -4.37 8.95
C LEU A 252 -3.88 -2.88 8.71
N PHE A 253 -3.19 -2.20 9.62
CA PHE A 253 -2.76 -0.80 9.44
C PHE A 253 -1.70 -0.66 8.33
N HIS A 254 -0.78 -1.62 8.25
CA HIS A 254 0.23 -1.68 7.20
C HIS A 254 -0.41 -1.87 5.82
N ALA A 255 -1.49 -2.65 5.70
CA ALA A 255 -2.30 -2.76 4.48
C ALA A 255 -3.13 -1.47 4.25
N GLY A 256 -3.91 -1.05 5.24
CA GLY A 256 -4.86 0.07 5.13
C GLY A 256 -4.19 1.38 4.76
N LEU A 257 -3.11 1.75 5.46
CA LEU A 257 -2.40 3.01 5.23
C LEU A 257 -1.28 2.87 4.20
N GLY A 258 -0.64 1.70 4.16
CA GLY A 258 0.55 1.49 3.31
C GLY A 258 0.29 1.39 1.82
N SER A 259 -0.98 1.21 1.42
CA SER A 259 -1.41 1.36 0.03
C SER A 259 -1.08 2.76 -0.52
N ALA A 260 -1.02 3.80 0.33
CA ALA A 260 -0.73 5.18 -0.10
C ALA A 260 0.56 5.31 -0.91
N ASN A 261 1.62 4.62 -0.50
CA ASN A 261 2.94 4.80 -1.11
C ASN A 261 2.93 4.52 -2.62
N GLY A 262 2.08 3.60 -3.10
CA GLY A 262 1.95 3.31 -4.53
C GLY A 262 1.09 4.29 -5.33
N HIS A 263 0.28 5.13 -4.66
CA HIS A 263 -0.83 5.85 -5.29
C HIS A 263 -0.73 7.37 -5.16
N ILE A 264 0.25 7.88 -4.44
CA ILE A 264 0.39 9.33 -4.22
C ILE A 264 0.60 10.10 -5.53
N GLY A 265 1.25 9.49 -6.53
CA GLY A 265 1.49 10.11 -7.85
C GLY A 265 2.63 11.13 -7.86
N PHE A 266 3.38 11.24 -6.76
CA PHE A 266 4.57 12.07 -6.59
C PHE A 266 5.69 11.24 -5.95
N LYS A 267 6.95 11.47 -6.36
CA LYS A 267 8.13 10.87 -5.73
C LYS A 267 8.32 11.37 -4.29
N GLN A 268 8.22 12.68 -4.07
CA GLN A 268 8.41 13.30 -2.77
C GLN A 268 7.33 14.36 -2.50
N MET A 269 7.08 14.61 -1.22
CA MET A 269 6.34 15.78 -0.76
C MET A 269 7.29 16.75 -0.06
N LEU A 270 7.34 17.98 -0.56
CA LEU A 270 8.14 19.05 -0.01
C LEU A 270 7.49 19.58 1.28
N LEU A 271 8.27 19.62 2.36
CA LEU A 271 7.88 20.31 3.61
C LEU A 271 8.32 21.77 3.57
N ASN A 272 9.46 22.03 2.96
CA ASN A 272 10.02 23.34 2.65
C ASN A 272 11.17 23.18 1.63
N ASP A 273 11.95 24.23 1.40
CA ASP A 273 13.04 24.25 0.43
C ASP A 273 14.24 23.34 0.78
N LYS A 274 14.28 22.78 2.00
CA LYS A 274 15.39 21.97 2.52
C LYS A 274 14.99 20.55 2.90
N TYR A 275 13.73 20.31 3.23
CA TYR A 275 13.24 19.03 3.73
C TYR A 275 12.08 18.51 2.87
N ALA A 276 12.13 17.22 2.56
CA ALA A 276 11.08 16.50 1.85
C ALA A 276 10.90 15.10 2.45
N ILE A 277 9.69 14.56 2.31
CA ILE A 277 9.38 13.18 2.67
C ILE A 277 9.33 12.36 1.37
N ASP A 278 10.07 11.25 1.34
CA ASP A 278 9.95 10.28 0.26
C ASP A 278 8.64 9.50 0.43
N LEU A 279 7.76 9.62 -0.56
CA LEU A 279 6.38 9.16 -0.45
C LEU A 279 6.13 7.87 -1.24
N SER A 280 6.98 7.53 -2.20
CA SER A 280 6.45 6.84 -3.38
C SER A 280 7.05 5.48 -3.68
N ASN A 281 6.21 4.62 -4.26
CA ASN A 281 6.60 3.46 -5.04
C ASN A 281 6.27 3.72 -6.52
N TYR A 282 7.28 4.13 -7.30
CA TYR A 282 7.13 4.41 -8.73
C TYR A 282 6.70 3.17 -9.54
N ASN A 283 7.07 1.96 -9.10
CA ASN A 283 6.70 0.73 -9.78
C ASN A 283 5.18 0.51 -9.78
N HIS A 284 4.51 0.86 -8.68
CA HIS A 284 3.05 0.76 -8.61
C HIS A 284 2.36 1.85 -9.42
N TYR A 285 2.96 3.04 -9.58
CA TYR A 285 2.48 4.02 -10.55
C TYR A 285 2.58 3.48 -12.00
N LEU A 286 3.70 2.83 -12.36
CA LEU A 286 3.85 2.19 -13.66
C LEU A 286 2.85 1.05 -13.86
N HIS A 287 2.50 0.33 -12.80
CA HIS A 287 1.42 -0.65 -12.82
C HIS A 287 0.08 -0.03 -13.22
N HIS A 288 -0.33 1.08 -12.60
CA HIS A 288 -1.55 1.81 -13.02
C HIS A 288 -1.48 2.38 -14.44
N LYS A 289 -0.27 2.66 -14.94
CA LYS A 289 -0.06 3.19 -16.29
C LYS A 289 -0.12 2.11 -17.37
N TYR A 290 0.43 0.93 -17.11
CA TYR A 290 0.63 -0.12 -18.12
C TYR A 290 -0.11 -1.44 -17.83
N PHE A 291 -0.69 -1.59 -16.64
CA PHE A 291 -1.60 -2.65 -16.16
C PHE A 291 -0.97 -4.04 -16.03
N GLU A 292 -0.09 -4.41 -16.95
CA GLU A 292 0.42 -5.78 -17.11
C GLU A 292 1.82 -5.98 -16.49
N VAL A 293 2.27 -5.05 -15.65
CA VAL A 293 3.63 -5.02 -15.07
C VAL A 293 3.59 -4.67 -13.60
N ASN A 294 4.63 -5.03 -12.84
CA ASN A 294 4.81 -4.67 -11.43
C ASN A 294 3.60 -5.03 -10.54
N TYR A 295 3.26 -6.31 -10.47
CA TYR A 295 2.18 -6.79 -9.61
C TYR A 295 2.55 -6.79 -8.11
N GLY A 296 3.83 -6.76 -7.77
CA GLY A 296 4.34 -6.75 -6.39
C GLY A 296 4.92 -5.41 -5.97
N ASN A 297 5.39 -5.33 -4.73
CA ASN A 297 6.27 -4.24 -4.33
C ASN A 297 7.75 -4.65 -4.49
N LEU A 298 8.64 -3.76 -4.06
CA LEU A 298 10.09 -3.90 -4.24
C LEU A 298 10.78 -4.78 -3.18
N MET A 299 10.05 -5.35 -2.24
CA MET A 299 10.65 -6.11 -1.14
C MET A 299 11.07 -7.50 -1.57
N ILE A 300 10.16 -8.26 -2.20
CA ILE A 300 10.46 -9.54 -2.83
C ILE A 300 10.38 -9.36 -4.36
N PRO A 301 11.40 -9.74 -5.14
CA PRO A 301 11.49 -9.43 -6.57
C PRO A 301 10.68 -10.40 -7.42
N PHE A 302 9.43 -10.66 -7.04
CA PHE A 302 8.54 -11.56 -7.76
C PHE A 302 8.37 -11.14 -9.22
N ASP A 303 8.24 -9.84 -9.49
CA ASP A 303 8.07 -9.36 -10.87
C ASP A 303 9.30 -9.61 -11.74
N GLN A 304 10.51 -9.57 -11.16
CA GLN A 304 11.73 -9.95 -11.87
C GLN A 304 11.76 -11.46 -12.12
N TRP A 305 11.39 -12.27 -11.13
CA TRP A 305 11.36 -13.73 -11.26
C TRP A 305 10.34 -14.23 -12.28
N PHE A 306 9.21 -13.54 -12.41
CA PHE A 306 8.12 -13.93 -13.30
C PHE A 306 8.02 -13.10 -14.59
N GLY A 307 9.03 -12.28 -14.89
CA GLY A 307 9.12 -11.55 -16.16
C GLY A 307 8.03 -10.47 -16.33
N THR A 308 7.64 -9.82 -15.24
CA THR A 308 6.61 -8.76 -15.17
C THR A 308 7.16 -7.42 -14.67
N TYR A 309 8.46 -7.31 -14.45
CA TYR A 309 9.10 -6.08 -13.97
C TYR A 309 9.17 -4.99 -15.05
N HIS A 310 8.96 -3.73 -14.65
CA HIS A 310 9.09 -2.55 -15.51
C HIS A 310 9.57 -1.34 -14.71
N ASP A 311 10.65 -0.69 -15.13
CA ASP A 311 11.27 0.47 -14.46
C ASP A 311 11.02 1.82 -15.17
N GLY A 312 10.36 1.79 -16.32
CA GLY A 312 10.08 2.98 -17.12
C GLY A 312 10.98 3.13 -18.35
N SER A 313 12.00 2.27 -18.49
CA SER A 313 12.88 2.22 -19.66
C SER A 313 12.16 1.80 -20.93
N GLU A 314 12.68 2.26 -22.07
CA GLU A 314 12.19 1.88 -23.40
C GLU A 314 12.43 0.38 -23.68
N GLU A 315 13.51 -0.19 -23.16
CA GLU A 315 13.83 -1.60 -23.29
C GLU A 315 12.74 -2.49 -22.68
N LEU A 316 12.40 -2.28 -21.39
CA LEU A 316 11.37 -3.06 -20.73
C LEU A 316 9.97 -2.78 -21.29
N HIS A 317 9.75 -1.57 -21.82
CA HIS A 317 8.52 -1.27 -22.55
C HIS A 317 8.37 -2.13 -23.80
N ASN A 318 9.43 -2.24 -24.61
CA ASN A 318 9.44 -3.07 -25.81
C ASN A 318 9.27 -4.56 -25.47
N GLN A 319 9.93 -5.06 -24.41
CA GLN A 319 9.76 -6.43 -23.92
C GLN A 319 8.31 -6.70 -23.49
N MET A 320 7.68 -5.76 -22.78
CA MET A 320 6.27 -5.86 -22.41
C MET A 320 5.37 -5.95 -23.65
N GLN A 321 5.57 -5.10 -24.66
CA GLN A 321 4.79 -5.12 -25.89
C GLN A 321 4.92 -6.45 -26.64
N LEU A 322 6.15 -6.98 -26.75
CA LEU A 322 6.40 -8.29 -27.38
C LEU A 322 5.66 -9.41 -26.64
N ARG A 323 5.71 -9.43 -25.30
CA ARG A 323 5.00 -10.41 -24.49
C ARG A 323 3.48 -10.33 -24.71
N LEU A 324 2.91 -9.13 -24.79
CA LEU A 324 1.47 -8.95 -25.00
C LEU A 324 1.02 -9.38 -26.40
N LYS A 325 1.83 -9.17 -27.43
CA LYS A 325 1.57 -9.69 -28.79
C LYS A 325 1.53 -11.21 -28.81
N ASN A 326 2.54 -11.86 -28.22
CA ASN A 326 2.61 -13.32 -28.10
C ASN A 326 1.38 -13.92 -27.39
N ILE A 327 0.87 -13.28 -26.34
CA ILE A 327 -0.34 -13.73 -25.62
C ILE A 327 -1.59 -13.62 -26.51
N LYS A 328 -1.66 -12.62 -27.38
CA LYS A 328 -2.78 -12.41 -28.31
C LYS A 328 -2.71 -13.27 -29.56
N GLY A 329 -1.59 -13.95 -29.80
CA GLY A 329 -1.35 -14.71 -31.03
C GLY A 329 -1.10 -13.83 -32.25
N GLU A 330 -0.64 -12.59 -32.03
CA GLU A 330 -0.12 -11.65 -33.04
C GLU A 330 1.40 -11.75 -33.11
#